data_AF-A0A662R5E4-F1
#
_entry.id   AF-A0A662R5E4-F1
#
_cell.length_a   1.000
_cell.length_b   1.000
_cell.length_c   1.000
_cell.angle_alpha   90.00
_cell.angle_beta   90.00
_cell.angle_gamma   90.00
#
_symmetry.space_group_name_H-M   'P 1'
#
loop_
_entity.id
_entity.type
_entity.pdbx_description
1 polymer ?
#
loop_
_entity_poly.entity_id
_entity_poly.type
_entity_poly.pdbx_seq_one_letter_code
_entity_poly.pdbx_strand_id
1 'polypeptide(L)'
;MIGITNIYVSPTCVGTSGFIILFSLMVLTALSVPVIYMLPNRAIKFAAYMFLGFSAYWVAGAATNLTPTGIIFDSFQFLPTAIFAMANAIVILIAIVDSPRYGYGFAGMGFAIMVYNVARTWNLDYVGGKPDMLLLTIVLCSLIPLLWGYLLSGTARNLRFSAVNRFYATLKTGFLTLSVFVILALTVEISQHPNIDKLGEVYVFISMFSGDILQICWYYLLSNVVFVMTVFFADHLVLNAFDIEKEMTEDGEVVYQRSIAEAEEEEEKNPYGPIIREMNNFQSEFKKGKLNRLTCVQKLGKFRSELDLLVSKYDYGSKNDAEKLLHKIERNVEFSFK
;
A
#
# COMPACT_ATOMS: atom_id res chain seq x y z
N MET A 1 6.56 -9.41 30.89
CA MET A 1 6.31 -10.43 29.84
C MET A 1 4.97 -11.10 30.11
N ILE A 2 3.90 -10.32 29.94
CA ILE A 2 2.51 -10.72 30.15
C ILE A 2 1.78 -10.19 28.91
N GLY A 3 1.09 -11.03 28.14
CA GLY A 3 0.04 -10.55 27.22
C GLY A 3 0.11 -10.85 25.72
N ILE A 4 0.98 -11.72 25.19
CA ILE A 4 0.99 -12.01 23.72
C ILE A 4 0.65 -13.47 23.37
N THR A 5 0.70 -14.41 24.32
CA THR A 5 0.47 -15.85 24.03
C THR A 5 -0.95 -16.34 24.31
N ASN A 6 -1.88 -15.47 24.70
CA ASN A 6 -3.22 -15.87 25.15
C ASN A 6 -4.37 -15.33 24.29
N ILE A 7 -4.15 -15.14 22.98
CA ILE A 7 -5.24 -15.32 22.02
C ILE A 7 -5.27 -16.82 21.69
N TYR A 8 -5.63 -17.62 22.70
CA TYR A 8 -6.37 -18.83 22.41
C TYR A 8 -7.59 -18.32 21.64
N VAL A 9 -7.62 -18.54 20.33
CA VAL A 9 -8.88 -18.63 19.60
C VAL A 9 -9.54 -19.89 20.18
N SER A 10 -10.19 -19.69 21.32
CA SER A 10 -11.17 -20.58 21.90
C SER A 10 -12.12 -21.06 20.78
N PRO A 11 -12.78 -22.23 20.93
CA PRO A 11 -13.79 -22.73 19.99
C PRO A 11 -15.03 -21.80 19.83
N THR A 12 -14.92 -20.53 20.21
CA THR A 12 -15.92 -19.46 20.14
C THR A 12 -16.15 -18.88 18.75
N CYS A 13 -15.36 -19.25 17.73
CA CYS A 13 -15.54 -18.78 16.35
C CYS A 13 -16.06 -19.91 15.45
N VAL A 14 -17.29 -20.39 15.70
CA VAL A 14 -17.99 -21.33 14.82
C VAL A 14 -19.16 -20.60 14.17
N GLY A 15 -19.35 -20.79 12.87
CA GLY A 15 -20.44 -20.18 12.11
C GLY A 15 -20.25 -18.69 11.83
N THR A 16 -21.36 -17.96 11.72
CA THR A 16 -21.42 -16.58 11.23
C THR A 16 -20.73 -15.56 12.13
N SER A 17 -20.76 -15.76 13.46
CA SER A 17 -20.07 -14.88 14.41
C SER A 17 -18.54 -14.94 14.26
N GLY A 18 -18.00 -16.16 14.08
CA GLY A 18 -16.58 -16.36 13.80
C GLY A 18 -16.15 -15.66 12.51
N PHE A 19 -16.96 -15.79 11.45
CA PHE A 19 -16.69 -15.11 10.18
C PHE A 19 -16.64 -13.59 10.33
N ILE A 20 -17.60 -12.98 11.05
CA ILE A 20 -17.62 -11.52 11.26
C ILE A 20 -16.33 -11.06 11.95
N ILE A 21 -15.87 -11.77 12.98
CA ILE A 21 -14.63 -11.43 13.70
C ILE A 21 -13.43 -11.51 12.75
N LEU A 22 -13.27 -12.60 12.01
CA LEU A 22 -12.15 -12.76 11.08
C LEU A 22 -12.21 -11.72 9.95
N PHE A 23 -13.40 -11.44 9.42
CA PHE A 23 -13.61 -10.39 8.43
C PHE A 23 -13.21 -9.02 8.96
N SER A 24 -13.64 -8.67 10.18
CA SER A 24 -13.24 -7.40 10.83
C SER A 24 -11.72 -7.30 11.01
N LEU A 25 -11.05 -8.38 11.38
CA LEU A 25 -9.57 -8.41 11.48
C LEU A 25 -8.91 -8.17 10.11
N MET A 26 -9.45 -8.73 9.03
CA MET A 26 -8.95 -8.48 7.67
C MET A 26 -9.15 -7.03 7.25
N VAL A 27 -10.30 -6.43 7.55
CA VAL A 27 -10.55 -5.00 7.29
C VAL A 27 -9.59 -4.12 8.09
N LEU A 28 -9.38 -4.40 9.38
CA LEU A 28 -8.41 -3.67 10.21
C LEU A 28 -6.98 -3.80 9.65
N THR A 29 -6.62 -4.99 9.15
CA THR A 29 -5.33 -5.21 8.49
C THR A 29 -5.19 -4.34 7.25
N ALA A 30 -6.23 -4.27 6.39
CA ALA A 30 -6.23 -3.39 5.22
C ALA A 30 -6.08 -1.91 5.62
N LEU A 31 -6.78 -1.47 6.67
CA LEU A 31 -6.72 -0.09 7.18
C LEU A 31 -5.36 0.27 7.82
N SER A 32 -4.58 -0.72 8.24
CA SER A 32 -3.24 -0.48 8.78
C SER A 32 -2.17 -0.21 7.71
N VAL A 33 -2.45 -0.54 6.43
CA VAL A 33 -1.50 -0.35 5.32
C VAL A 33 -1.09 1.12 5.14
N PRO A 34 -2.01 2.10 5.09
CA PRO A 34 -1.64 3.52 5.04
C PRO A 34 -0.83 4.00 6.25
N VAL A 35 -1.08 3.44 7.44
CA VAL A 35 -0.34 3.81 8.66
C VAL A 35 1.11 3.34 8.57
N ILE A 36 1.34 2.11 8.09
CA ILE A 36 2.68 1.57 7.89
C ILE A 36 3.43 2.30 6.78
N TYR A 37 2.73 2.75 5.74
CA TYR A 37 3.33 3.57 4.69
C TYR A 37 4.01 4.83 5.26
N MET A 38 3.45 5.46 6.30
CA MET A 38 4.02 6.66 6.93
C MET A 38 5.32 6.40 7.73
N LEU A 39 5.72 5.15 7.95
CA LEU A 39 6.96 4.84 8.66
C LEU A 39 8.20 5.20 7.82
N PRO A 40 9.16 5.97 8.38
CA PRO A 40 10.32 6.45 7.62
C PRO A 40 11.37 5.35 7.35
N ASN A 41 11.46 4.34 8.22
CA ASN A 41 12.48 3.29 8.11
C ASN A 41 12.00 2.10 7.26
N ARG A 42 12.68 1.86 6.13
CA ARG A 42 12.37 0.78 5.17
C ARG A 42 12.42 -0.62 5.80
N ALA A 43 13.34 -0.88 6.71
CA ALA A 43 13.49 -2.19 7.35
C ALA A 43 12.35 -2.47 8.34
N ILE A 44 11.98 -1.47 9.14
CA ILE A 44 10.86 -1.56 10.09
C ILE A 44 9.54 -1.74 9.33
N LYS A 45 9.36 -0.99 8.25
CA LYS A 45 8.22 -1.10 7.34
C LYS A 45 8.10 -2.52 6.75
N PHE A 46 9.19 -3.08 6.23
CA PHE A 46 9.21 -4.45 5.72
C PHE A 46 8.86 -5.47 6.80
N ALA A 47 9.46 -5.35 7.99
CA ALA A 47 9.16 -6.24 9.12
C ALA A 47 7.68 -6.13 9.57
N ALA A 48 7.11 -4.93 9.59
CA ALA A 48 5.71 -4.71 9.92
C ALA A 48 4.77 -5.38 8.91
N TYR A 49 5.04 -5.26 7.61
CA TYR A 49 4.26 -5.95 6.58
C TYR A 49 4.40 -7.47 6.64
N MET A 50 5.57 -8.01 6.99
CA MET A 50 5.72 -9.44 7.23
C MET A 50 4.91 -9.90 8.45
N PHE A 51 4.92 -9.15 9.55
CA PHE A 51 4.11 -9.48 10.73
C PHE A 51 2.62 -9.43 10.44
N LEU A 52 2.15 -8.40 9.73
CA LEU A 52 0.77 -8.31 9.28
C LEU A 52 0.41 -9.44 8.33
N GLY A 53 1.29 -9.77 7.38
CA GLY A 53 1.10 -10.88 6.46
C GLY A 53 0.91 -12.19 7.21
N PHE A 54 1.78 -12.48 8.17
CA PHE A 54 1.65 -13.66 9.03
C PHE A 54 0.29 -13.67 9.74
N SER A 55 -0.12 -12.55 10.35
CA SER A 55 -1.40 -12.47 11.06
C SER A 55 -2.62 -12.65 10.15
N ALA A 56 -2.60 -12.08 8.94
CA ALA A 56 -3.69 -12.16 7.97
C ALA A 56 -3.84 -13.59 7.42
N TYR A 57 -2.73 -14.23 7.08
CA TYR A 57 -2.74 -15.60 6.58
C TYR A 57 -3.00 -16.62 7.69
N TRP A 58 -2.62 -16.32 8.94
CA TRP A 58 -3.06 -17.08 10.10
C TRP A 58 -4.59 -17.00 10.28
N VAL A 59 -5.18 -15.82 10.13
CA VAL A 59 -6.64 -15.63 10.11
C VAL A 59 -7.30 -16.39 8.96
N ALA A 60 -6.70 -16.41 7.77
CA ALA A 60 -7.17 -17.25 6.66
C ALA A 60 -7.10 -18.75 6.98
N GLY A 61 -6.06 -19.19 7.68
CA GLY A 61 -5.98 -20.56 8.23
C GLY A 61 -7.08 -20.84 9.26
N ALA A 62 -7.40 -19.88 10.14
CA ALA A 62 -8.50 -20.01 11.07
C ALA A 62 -9.87 -20.14 10.38
N ALA A 63 -10.02 -19.48 9.23
CA ALA A 63 -11.26 -19.47 8.47
C ALA A 63 -11.64 -20.85 7.91
N THR A 64 -10.66 -21.74 7.63
CA THR A 64 -10.91 -23.11 7.12
C THR A 64 -11.78 -23.95 8.06
N ASN A 65 -11.87 -23.56 9.33
CA ASN A 65 -12.61 -24.29 10.35
C ASN A 65 -13.95 -23.64 10.76
N LEU A 66 -14.38 -22.58 10.07
CA LEU A 66 -15.60 -21.83 10.44
C LEU A 66 -16.89 -22.63 10.25
N THR A 67 -16.95 -23.48 9.22
CA THR A 67 -18.14 -24.24 8.83
C THR A 67 -17.75 -25.66 8.43
N PRO A 68 -17.55 -26.58 9.40
CA PRO A 68 -17.42 -27.99 9.07
C PRO A 68 -18.77 -28.47 8.51
N THR A 69 -18.81 -28.73 7.20
CA THR A 69 -20.03 -29.16 6.49
C THR A 69 -20.04 -30.67 6.23
N GLY A 70 -18.93 -31.37 6.51
CA GLY A 70 -18.76 -32.79 6.23
C GLY A 70 -18.65 -33.11 4.74
N ILE A 71 -18.47 -32.08 3.90
CA ILE A 71 -18.22 -32.18 2.48
C ILE A 71 -16.71 -32.36 2.28
N ILE A 72 -16.31 -33.04 1.23
CA ILE A 72 -14.89 -33.35 0.98
C ILE A 72 -14.03 -32.08 0.92
N PHE A 73 -14.50 -30.98 0.31
CA PHE A 73 -13.75 -29.73 0.21
C PHE A 73 -14.16 -28.69 1.28
N ASP A 74 -14.37 -29.12 2.52
CA ASP A 74 -14.80 -28.25 3.63
C ASP A 74 -13.87 -27.04 3.85
N SER A 75 -12.55 -27.25 3.73
CA SER A 75 -11.54 -26.20 3.93
C SER A 75 -11.57 -25.09 2.87
N PHE A 76 -12.22 -25.36 1.73
CA PHE A 76 -12.26 -24.49 0.54
C PHE A 76 -13.68 -23.98 0.22
N GLN A 77 -14.59 -24.06 1.19
CA GLN A 77 -15.93 -23.47 1.06
C GLN A 77 -15.86 -21.94 0.90
N PHE A 78 -17.01 -21.33 0.59
CA PHE A 78 -17.09 -19.91 0.23
C PHE A 78 -16.48 -18.98 1.30
N LEU A 79 -16.80 -19.15 2.58
CA LEU A 79 -16.33 -18.27 3.65
C LEU A 79 -14.80 -18.32 3.86
N PRO A 80 -14.15 -19.49 4.01
CA PRO A 80 -12.68 -19.57 4.03
C PRO A 80 -12.04 -18.94 2.79
N THR A 81 -12.59 -19.23 1.61
CA THR A 81 -12.08 -18.72 0.33
C THR A 81 -12.22 -17.20 0.23
N ALA A 82 -13.29 -16.62 0.78
CA ALA A 82 -13.49 -15.18 0.85
C ALA A 82 -12.45 -14.50 1.76
N ILE A 83 -12.17 -15.05 2.95
CA ILE A 83 -11.13 -14.51 3.84
C ILE A 83 -9.75 -14.62 3.17
N PHE A 84 -9.45 -15.74 2.51
CA PHE A 84 -8.20 -15.89 1.76
C PHE A 84 -8.09 -14.88 0.61
N ALA A 85 -9.17 -14.63 -0.14
CA ALA A 85 -9.22 -13.62 -1.17
C ALA A 85 -9.00 -12.20 -0.64
N MET A 86 -9.51 -11.87 0.56
CA MET A 86 -9.20 -10.60 1.22
C MET A 86 -7.71 -10.46 1.51
N ALA A 87 -7.03 -11.53 1.96
CA ALA A 87 -5.59 -11.50 2.19
C ALA A 87 -4.82 -11.18 0.90
N ASN A 88 -5.21 -11.81 -0.21
CA ASN A 88 -4.62 -11.53 -1.53
C ASN A 88 -4.92 -10.10 -2.01
N ALA A 89 -6.11 -9.58 -1.71
CA ALA A 89 -6.44 -8.20 -2.02
C ALA A 89 -5.57 -7.20 -1.23
N ILE A 90 -5.23 -7.50 0.03
CA ILE A 90 -4.32 -6.68 0.84
C ILE A 90 -2.90 -6.66 0.24
N VAL A 91 -2.41 -7.79 -0.31
CA VAL A 91 -1.13 -7.81 -1.04
C VAL A 91 -1.11 -6.76 -2.16
N ILE A 92 -2.20 -6.70 -2.93
CA ILE A 92 -2.35 -5.77 -4.04
C ILE A 92 -2.48 -4.34 -3.50
N LEU A 93 -3.23 -4.12 -2.41
CA LEU A 93 -3.32 -2.83 -1.76
C LEU A 93 -1.94 -2.30 -1.33
N ILE A 94 -1.09 -3.15 -0.74
CA ILE A 94 0.29 -2.77 -0.36
C ILE A 94 1.13 -2.47 -1.60
N ALA A 95 0.99 -3.29 -2.66
CA ALA A 95 1.69 -3.09 -3.92
C ALA A 95 1.29 -1.79 -4.62
N ILE A 96 0.04 -1.36 -4.44
CA ILE A 96 -0.44 -0.06 -4.84
C ILE A 96 0.12 1.01 -3.89
N VAL A 97 -0.33 1.11 -2.65
CA VAL A 97 -0.05 2.22 -1.72
C VAL A 97 1.44 2.47 -1.48
N ASP A 98 2.27 1.42 -1.47
CA ASP A 98 3.69 1.54 -1.12
C ASP A 98 4.59 1.01 -2.25
N SER A 99 4.91 -0.28 -2.22
CA SER A 99 5.74 -0.93 -3.24
C SER A 99 5.47 -2.43 -3.29
N PRO A 100 5.51 -3.05 -4.48
CA PRO A 100 5.41 -4.50 -4.64
C PRO A 100 6.43 -5.27 -3.82
N ARG A 101 7.61 -4.69 -3.54
CA ARG A 101 8.62 -5.34 -2.68
C ARG A 101 8.08 -5.64 -1.28
N TYR A 102 7.31 -4.71 -0.71
CA TYR A 102 6.63 -4.91 0.57
C TYR A 102 5.43 -5.85 0.44
N GLY A 103 4.69 -5.77 -0.67
CA GLY A 103 3.63 -6.72 -1.01
C GLY A 103 4.13 -8.16 -1.09
N TYR A 104 5.32 -8.39 -1.65
CA TYR A 104 5.95 -9.72 -1.68
C TYR A 104 6.36 -10.22 -0.30
N GLY A 105 6.82 -9.34 0.58
CA GLY A 105 7.10 -9.68 1.99
C GLY A 105 5.83 -10.13 2.73
N PHE A 106 4.71 -9.43 2.51
CA PHE A 106 3.40 -9.82 3.05
C PHE A 106 2.92 -11.15 2.43
N ALA A 107 2.95 -11.26 1.09
CA ALA A 107 2.48 -12.43 0.34
C ALA A 107 3.28 -13.70 0.67
N GLY A 108 4.59 -13.57 0.89
CA GLY A 108 5.46 -14.68 1.29
C GLY A 108 5.07 -15.31 2.63
N MET A 109 4.25 -14.66 3.44
CA MET A 109 3.69 -15.20 4.68
C MET A 109 2.46 -16.10 4.47
N GLY A 110 2.09 -16.39 3.21
CA GLY A 110 0.99 -17.29 2.87
C GLY A 110 1.08 -18.67 3.54
N PHE A 111 2.29 -19.15 3.84
CA PHE A 111 2.48 -20.38 4.61
C PHE A 111 1.85 -20.36 6.02
N ALA A 112 1.57 -19.19 6.59
CA ALA A 112 0.96 -19.08 7.92
C ALA A 112 -0.43 -19.73 8.00
N ILE A 113 -1.12 -19.90 6.87
CA ILE A 113 -2.35 -20.72 6.77
C ILE A 113 -2.10 -22.13 7.31
N MET A 114 -0.96 -22.72 6.94
CA MET A 114 -0.58 -24.07 7.37
C MET A 114 -0.13 -24.11 8.82
N VAL A 115 0.56 -23.06 9.29
CA VAL A 115 1.02 -23.00 10.68
C VAL A 115 -0.17 -23.03 11.64
N TYR A 116 -1.26 -22.31 11.34
CA TYR A 116 -2.47 -22.39 12.14
C TYR A 116 -3.04 -23.82 12.20
N ASN A 117 -3.17 -24.46 11.03
CA ASN A 117 -3.78 -25.78 10.94
C ASN A 117 -2.95 -26.85 11.67
N VAL A 118 -1.62 -26.82 11.52
CA VAL A 118 -0.69 -27.72 12.25
C VAL A 118 -0.73 -27.46 13.76
N ALA A 119 -0.75 -26.18 14.18
CA ALA A 119 -0.82 -25.83 15.59
C ALA A 119 -2.13 -26.29 16.24
N ARG A 120 -3.24 -26.26 15.50
CA ARG A 120 -4.55 -26.71 15.98
C ARG A 120 -4.63 -28.23 16.15
N THR A 121 -4.09 -29.00 15.20
CA THR A 121 -4.18 -30.47 15.25
C THR A 121 -3.16 -31.10 16.18
N TRP A 122 -2.20 -30.33 16.72
CA TRP A 122 -1.07 -30.81 17.54
C TRP A 122 -0.29 -31.98 16.89
N ASN A 123 -0.49 -32.17 15.59
CA ASN A 123 0.05 -33.25 14.77
C ASN A 123 0.02 -32.83 13.29
N LEU A 124 0.84 -33.46 12.45
CA LEU A 124 0.90 -33.24 10.99
C LEU A 124 -0.34 -33.76 10.23
N ASP A 125 -1.41 -34.13 10.94
CA ASP A 125 -2.60 -34.78 10.40
C ASP A 125 -3.43 -33.92 9.45
N TYR A 126 -3.22 -32.59 9.41
CA TYR A 126 -3.87 -31.74 8.41
C TYR A 126 -3.57 -32.18 6.97
N VAL A 127 -2.43 -32.86 6.76
CA VAL A 127 -2.01 -33.43 5.48
C VAL A 127 -1.87 -34.96 5.57
N GLY A 128 -2.68 -35.58 6.43
CA GLY A 128 -2.69 -37.02 6.70
C GLY A 128 -1.34 -37.61 7.12
N GLY A 129 -0.48 -36.81 7.77
CA GLY A 129 0.84 -37.24 8.21
C GLY A 129 1.87 -37.43 7.08
N LYS A 130 1.60 -36.96 5.85
CA LYS A 130 2.53 -37.02 4.70
C LYS A 130 3.40 -35.75 4.64
N PRO A 131 4.67 -35.77 5.08
CA PRO A 131 5.51 -34.57 5.17
C PRO A 131 5.81 -33.92 3.81
N ASP A 132 5.91 -34.72 2.75
CA ASP A 132 6.16 -34.21 1.39
C ASP A 132 4.98 -33.38 0.88
N MET A 133 3.76 -33.84 1.17
CA MET A 133 2.53 -33.11 0.83
C MET A 133 2.41 -31.82 1.66
N LEU A 134 2.79 -31.85 2.94
CA LEU A 134 2.82 -30.66 3.79
C LEU A 134 3.74 -29.58 3.20
N LEU A 135 4.95 -29.96 2.77
CA LEU A 135 5.89 -29.04 2.15
C LEU A 135 5.30 -28.44 0.87
N LEU A 136 4.67 -29.26 0.03
CA LEU A 136 4.00 -28.79 -1.18
C LEU A 136 2.87 -27.81 -0.86
N THR A 137 2.02 -28.10 0.13
CA THR A 137 0.94 -27.19 0.56
C THR A 137 1.50 -25.85 1.06
N ILE A 138 2.57 -25.86 1.88
CA ILE A 138 3.26 -24.65 2.34
C ILE A 138 3.73 -23.78 1.17
N VAL A 139 4.35 -24.41 0.16
CA VAL A 139 4.82 -23.72 -1.03
C VAL A 139 3.66 -23.14 -1.82
N LEU A 140 2.60 -23.92 -2.06
CA LEU A 140 1.43 -23.48 -2.82
C LEU A 140 0.66 -22.34 -2.13
N CYS A 141 0.50 -22.40 -0.79
CA CYS A 141 -0.13 -21.34 0.00
C CYS A 141 0.63 -20.01 -0.08
N SER A 142 1.95 -20.05 -0.25
CA SER A 142 2.78 -18.84 -0.42
C SER A 142 2.83 -18.39 -1.88
N LEU A 143 2.81 -19.33 -2.81
CA LEU A 143 2.90 -19.06 -4.26
C LEU A 143 1.68 -18.31 -4.78
N ILE A 144 0.46 -18.67 -4.35
CA ILE A 144 -0.77 -18.02 -4.83
C ILE A 144 -0.75 -16.50 -4.55
N PRO A 145 -0.56 -16.03 -3.30
CA PRO A 145 -0.37 -14.61 -2.99
C PRO A 145 0.73 -13.92 -3.80
N LEU A 146 1.88 -14.58 -3.96
CA LEU A 146 3.01 -14.03 -4.69
C LEU A 146 2.67 -13.83 -6.17
N LEU A 147 1.95 -14.78 -6.79
CA LEU A 147 1.48 -14.66 -8.17
C LEU A 147 0.46 -13.52 -8.32
N TRP A 148 -0.46 -13.34 -7.36
CA TRP A 148 -1.36 -12.19 -7.36
C TRP A 148 -0.60 -10.86 -7.33
N GLY A 149 0.36 -10.73 -6.40
CA GLY A 149 1.21 -9.55 -6.30
C GLY A 149 2.04 -9.32 -7.56
N TYR A 150 2.63 -10.38 -8.12
CA TYR A 150 3.51 -10.29 -9.29
C TYR A 150 2.75 -9.91 -10.56
N LEU A 151 1.69 -10.67 -10.88
CA LEU A 151 0.92 -10.52 -12.12
C LEU A 151 0.13 -9.21 -12.16
N LEU A 152 -0.29 -8.68 -11.00
CA LEU A 152 -0.99 -7.40 -10.92
C LEU A 152 -0.11 -6.21 -10.55
N SER A 153 1.18 -6.40 -10.25
CA SER A 153 2.07 -5.28 -9.92
C SER A 153 2.11 -4.21 -11.02
N GLY A 154 2.07 -4.61 -12.29
CA GLY A 154 2.04 -3.68 -13.44
C GLY A 154 0.73 -2.91 -13.57
N THR A 155 -0.41 -3.58 -13.36
CA THR A 155 -1.75 -2.98 -13.43
C THR A 155 -2.08 -2.12 -12.20
N ALA A 156 -1.62 -2.53 -11.02
CA ALA A 156 -1.64 -1.74 -9.78
C ALA A 156 -0.93 -0.38 -9.91
N ARG A 157 0.09 -0.31 -10.76
CA ARG A 157 0.90 0.91 -10.92
C ARG A 157 0.34 1.86 -11.97
N ASN A 158 -0.41 1.39 -12.96
CA ASN A 158 -0.82 2.23 -14.07
C ASN A 158 -2.19 2.90 -13.80
N LEU A 159 -2.18 4.14 -13.30
CA LEU A 159 -3.41 4.89 -13.02
C LEU A 159 -4.30 5.11 -14.25
N ARG A 160 -3.72 5.11 -15.46
CA ARG A 160 -4.44 5.26 -16.72
C ARG A 160 -5.19 3.98 -17.14
N PHE A 161 -5.09 2.89 -16.39
CA PHE A 161 -5.90 1.70 -16.65
C PHE A 161 -7.37 1.97 -16.32
N SER A 162 -8.20 2.00 -17.37
CA SER A 162 -9.67 1.97 -17.25
C SER A 162 -10.12 0.82 -16.35
N ALA A 163 -11.22 1.02 -15.60
CA ALA A 163 -11.82 0.01 -14.72
C ALA A 163 -12.07 -1.32 -15.46
N VAL A 164 -12.42 -1.26 -16.74
CA VAL A 164 -12.63 -2.43 -17.61
C VAL A 164 -11.33 -3.22 -17.78
N ASN A 165 -10.22 -2.54 -18.02
CA ASN A 165 -8.92 -3.20 -18.20
C ASN A 165 -8.39 -3.78 -16.87
N ARG A 166 -8.68 -3.13 -15.74
CA ARG A 166 -8.37 -3.69 -14.41
C ARG A 166 -9.19 -4.94 -14.12
N PHE A 167 -10.46 -4.95 -14.51
CA PHE A 167 -11.32 -6.12 -14.40
C PHE A 167 -10.79 -7.28 -15.25
N TYR A 168 -10.46 -7.06 -16.54
CA TYR A 168 -9.87 -8.10 -17.39
C TYR A 168 -8.52 -8.61 -16.87
N ALA A 169 -7.67 -7.72 -16.36
CA ALA A 169 -6.41 -8.13 -15.74
C ALA A 169 -6.64 -8.99 -14.49
N THR A 170 -7.58 -8.59 -13.63
CA THR A 170 -7.95 -9.34 -12.42
C THR A 170 -8.51 -10.71 -12.78
N LEU A 171 -9.39 -10.80 -13.78
CA LEU A 171 -9.91 -12.05 -14.31
C LEU A 171 -8.80 -12.95 -14.86
N LYS A 172 -7.91 -12.40 -15.69
CA LYS A 172 -6.79 -13.14 -16.28
C LYS A 172 -5.87 -13.70 -15.17
N THR A 173 -5.53 -12.89 -14.18
CA THR A 173 -4.75 -13.33 -13.01
C THR A 173 -5.50 -14.37 -12.19
N GLY A 174 -6.82 -14.20 -12.01
CA GLY A 174 -7.69 -15.16 -11.35
C GLY A 174 -7.64 -16.53 -12.02
N PHE A 175 -7.79 -16.59 -13.35
CA PHE A 175 -7.68 -17.85 -14.11
C PHE A 175 -6.27 -18.47 -14.04
N LEU A 176 -5.21 -17.67 -14.08
CA LEU A 176 -3.84 -18.19 -13.99
C LEU A 176 -3.54 -18.78 -12.60
N THR A 177 -3.98 -18.10 -11.54
CA THR A 177 -3.78 -18.57 -10.16
C THR A 177 -4.75 -19.69 -9.77
N LEU A 178 -5.89 -19.81 -10.46
CA LEU A 178 -6.87 -20.88 -10.24
C LEU A 178 -6.24 -22.26 -10.41
N SER A 179 -5.40 -22.47 -11.42
CA SER A 179 -4.73 -23.75 -11.62
C SER A 179 -3.88 -24.16 -10.40
N VAL A 180 -3.19 -23.19 -9.78
CA VAL A 180 -2.39 -23.42 -8.58
C VAL A 180 -3.29 -23.69 -7.37
N PHE A 181 -4.42 -22.99 -7.27
CA PHE A 181 -5.43 -23.21 -6.23
C PHE A 181 -6.08 -24.59 -6.31
N VAL A 182 -6.39 -25.09 -7.51
CA VAL A 182 -6.94 -26.44 -7.70
C VAL A 182 -5.92 -27.49 -7.27
N ILE A 183 -4.64 -27.31 -7.61
CA ILE A 183 -3.56 -28.21 -7.14
C ILE A 183 -3.48 -28.18 -5.61
N LEU A 184 -3.55 -26.99 -5.00
CA LEU A 184 -3.57 -26.84 -3.54
C LEU A 184 -4.73 -27.61 -2.90
N ALA A 185 -5.96 -27.40 -3.39
CA ALA A 185 -7.15 -28.05 -2.87
C ALA A 185 -7.08 -29.58 -2.99
N LEU A 186 -6.70 -30.09 -4.16
CA LEU A 186 -6.53 -31.53 -4.37
C LEU A 186 -5.42 -32.11 -3.50
N THR A 187 -4.30 -31.40 -3.33
CA THR A 187 -3.18 -31.87 -2.48
C THR A 187 -3.64 -32.03 -1.03
N VAL A 188 -4.38 -31.06 -0.50
CA VAL A 188 -4.92 -31.13 0.88
C VAL A 188 -5.92 -32.27 1.00
N GLU A 189 -6.92 -32.38 0.12
CA GLU A 189 -7.95 -33.41 0.28
C GLU A 189 -7.44 -34.84 0.02
N ILE A 190 -6.62 -35.04 -1.02
CA ILE A 190 -6.02 -36.37 -1.29
C ILE A 190 -5.16 -36.82 -0.12
N SER A 191 -4.43 -35.90 0.51
CA SER A 191 -3.58 -36.25 1.64
C SER A 191 -4.34 -36.76 2.86
N GLN A 192 -5.60 -36.33 3.04
CA GLN A 192 -6.46 -36.78 4.13
C GLN A 192 -7.12 -38.13 3.87
N HIS A 193 -7.06 -38.63 2.63
CA HIS A 193 -7.59 -39.94 2.27
C HIS A 193 -6.51 -41.03 2.28
N PRO A 194 -6.55 -42.00 3.22
CA PRO A 194 -5.52 -43.03 3.35
C PRO A 194 -5.52 -44.07 2.22
N ASN A 195 -6.55 -44.06 1.34
CA ASN A 195 -6.74 -45.08 0.30
C ASN A 195 -6.34 -44.60 -1.11
N ILE A 196 -5.78 -43.40 -1.26
CA ILE A 196 -5.36 -42.85 -2.55
C ILE A 196 -3.83 -42.87 -2.60
N ASP A 197 -3.29 -44.00 -3.07
CA ASP A 197 -1.83 -44.22 -3.16
C ASP A 197 -1.35 -44.36 -4.61
N LYS A 198 -2.27 -44.50 -5.58
CA LYS A 198 -1.93 -44.61 -7.01
C LYS A 198 -2.50 -43.45 -7.84
N LEU A 199 -1.76 -43.04 -8.87
CA LEU A 199 -2.20 -42.02 -9.84
C LEU A 199 -3.56 -42.33 -10.50
N GLY A 200 -3.88 -43.61 -10.72
CA GLY A 200 -5.18 -44.03 -11.24
C GLY A 200 -6.35 -43.73 -10.29
N GLU A 201 -6.13 -43.81 -8.98
CA GLU A 201 -7.14 -43.52 -7.95
C GLU A 201 -7.40 -42.02 -7.83
N VAL A 202 -6.37 -41.19 -8.06
CA VAL A 202 -6.49 -39.73 -8.15
C VAL A 202 -7.42 -39.32 -9.29
N TYR A 203 -7.30 -39.96 -10.46
CA TYR A 203 -8.20 -39.69 -11.59
C TYR A 203 -9.66 -40.05 -11.29
N VAL A 204 -9.89 -41.18 -10.62
CA VAL A 204 -11.23 -41.60 -10.20
C VAL A 204 -11.81 -40.61 -9.19
N PHE A 205 -11.01 -40.17 -8.21
CA PHE A 205 -11.40 -39.15 -7.25
C PHE A 205 -11.81 -37.83 -7.93
N ILE A 206 -11.00 -37.32 -8.86
CA ILE A 206 -11.29 -36.08 -9.59
C ILE A 206 -12.58 -36.21 -10.41
N SER A 207 -12.80 -37.35 -11.07
CA SER A 207 -14.02 -37.54 -11.87
C SER A 207 -15.28 -37.60 -11.00
N MET A 208 -15.20 -38.27 -9.83
CA MET A 208 -16.29 -38.39 -8.87
C MET A 208 -16.67 -37.04 -8.24
N PHE A 209 -15.70 -36.16 -7.98
CA PHE A 209 -15.91 -34.85 -7.34
C PHE A 209 -15.80 -33.66 -8.30
N SER A 210 -15.96 -33.90 -9.60
CA SER A 210 -15.86 -32.85 -10.63
C SER A 210 -16.82 -31.67 -10.41
N GLY A 211 -18.03 -31.92 -9.88
CA GLY A 211 -18.99 -30.88 -9.51
C GLY A 211 -18.50 -29.99 -8.36
N ASP A 212 -17.96 -30.60 -7.30
CA ASP A 212 -17.44 -29.86 -6.14
C ASP A 212 -16.18 -29.06 -6.52
N ILE A 213 -15.33 -29.63 -7.38
CA ILE A 213 -14.15 -28.95 -7.93
C ILE A 213 -14.59 -27.71 -8.73
N LEU A 214 -15.65 -27.81 -9.54
CA LEU A 214 -16.18 -26.66 -10.28
C LEU A 214 -16.73 -25.58 -9.32
N GLN A 215 -17.40 -26.00 -8.24
CA GLN A 215 -17.94 -25.11 -7.22
C GLN A 215 -16.84 -24.34 -6.48
N ILE A 216 -15.76 -24.98 -6.04
CA ILE A 216 -14.64 -24.29 -5.39
C ILE A 216 -13.91 -23.36 -6.37
N CYS A 217 -13.84 -23.72 -7.66
CA CYS A 217 -13.27 -22.83 -8.68
C CYS A 217 -14.10 -21.56 -8.82
N TRP A 218 -15.43 -21.68 -8.79
CA TRP A 218 -16.33 -20.54 -8.82
C TRP A 218 -16.17 -19.66 -7.57
N TYR A 219 -16.11 -20.26 -6.38
CA TYR A 219 -15.89 -19.52 -5.12
C TYR A 219 -14.58 -18.76 -5.12
N TYR A 220 -13.50 -19.39 -5.61
CA TYR A 220 -12.20 -18.77 -5.72
C TYR A 220 -12.21 -17.58 -6.68
N LEU A 221 -12.68 -17.79 -7.91
CA LEU A 221 -12.72 -16.74 -8.93
C LEU A 221 -13.60 -15.57 -8.49
N LEU A 222 -14.82 -15.84 -8.04
CA LEU A 222 -15.77 -14.82 -7.62
C LEU A 222 -15.20 -13.99 -6.46
N SER A 223 -14.69 -14.65 -5.41
CA SER A 223 -14.19 -13.95 -4.22
C SER A 223 -12.98 -13.08 -4.54
N ASN A 224 -11.98 -13.64 -5.26
CA ASN A 224 -10.79 -12.86 -5.60
C ASN A 224 -11.13 -11.70 -6.53
N VAL A 225 -11.97 -11.91 -7.56
CA VAL A 225 -12.35 -10.82 -8.47
C VAL A 225 -13.06 -9.70 -7.70
N VAL A 226 -14.00 -10.02 -6.81
CA VAL A 226 -14.73 -9.01 -6.02
C VAL A 226 -13.77 -8.22 -5.13
N PHE A 227 -13.01 -8.88 -4.26
CA PHE A 227 -12.16 -8.18 -3.28
C PHE A 227 -11.01 -7.42 -3.93
N VAL A 228 -10.39 -7.97 -4.98
CA VAL A 228 -9.31 -7.29 -5.70
C VAL A 228 -9.84 -6.06 -6.45
N MET A 229 -11.03 -6.15 -7.06
CA MET A 229 -11.65 -4.98 -7.68
C MET A 229 -12.01 -3.91 -6.65
N THR A 230 -12.49 -4.29 -5.47
CA THR A 230 -12.74 -3.34 -4.37
C THR A 230 -11.48 -2.56 -3.98
N VAL A 231 -10.31 -3.21 -3.95
CA VAL A 231 -9.04 -2.54 -3.66
C VAL A 231 -8.69 -1.49 -4.73
N PHE A 232 -8.93 -1.78 -6.01
CA PHE A 232 -8.72 -0.78 -7.07
C PHE A 232 -9.65 0.44 -6.96
N PHE A 233 -10.89 0.25 -6.46
CA PHE A 233 -11.81 1.36 -6.19
C PHE A 233 -11.42 2.12 -4.91
N ALA A 234 -11.04 1.39 -3.86
CA ALA A 234 -10.57 1.97 -2.62
C ALA A 234 -9.30 2.80 -2.82
N ASP A 235 -8.39 2.38 -3.69
CA ASP A 235 -7.21 3.15 -4.08
C ASP A 235 -7.57 4.53 -4.64
N HIS A 236 -8.51 4.62 -5.57
CA HIS A 236 -8.97 5.91 -6.09
C HIS A 236 -9.57 6.81 -5.00
N LEU A 237 -10.28 6.21 -4.04
CA LEU A 237 -10.83 6.95 -2.89
C LEU A 237 -9.74 7.39 -1.92
N VAL A 238 -8.74 6.54 -1.66
CA VAL A 238 -7.62 6.81 -0.73
C VAL A 238 -6.67 7.85 -1.33
N LEU A 239 -6.31 7.75 -2.61
CA LEU A 239 -5.49 8.75 -3.31
C LEU A 239 -6.18 10.12 -3.28
N ASN A 240 -7.49 10.17 -3.54
CA ASN A 240 -8.25 11.42 -3.46
C ASN A 240 -8.44 11.92 -2.03
N ALA A 241 -8.58 11.04 -1.03
CA ALA A 241 -8.81 11.44 0.37
C ALA A 241 -7.54 11.90 1.08
N PHE A 242 -6.38 11.37 0.71
CA PHE A 242 -5.08 11.76 1.26
C PHE A 242 -4.36 12.80 0.42
N ASP A 243 -5.01 13.30 -0.64
CA ASP A 243 -4.44 14.31 -1.53
C ASP A 243 -3.07 13.80 -2.00
N ILE A 244 -3.05 12.62 -2.65
CA ILE A 244 -1.84 11.98 -3.15
C ILE A 244 -1.91 11.88 -4.67
N GLU A 245 -1.12 12.70 -5.36
CA GLU A 245 -0.84 12.58 -6.77
C GLU A 245 0.25 11.54 -7.02
N LYS A 246 -0.07 10.56 -7.86
CA LYS A 246 0.88 9.51 -8.24
C LYS A 246 1.48 9.86 -9.59
N GLU A 247 2.76 10.20 -9.58
CA GLU A 247 3.57 10.42 -10.76
C GLU A 247 4.42 9.18 -11.08
N MET A 248 4.60 8.90 -12.37
CA MET A 248 5.60 7.94 -12.83
C MET A 248 6.85 8.72 -13.24
N THR A 249 8.00 8.39 -12.66
CA THR A 249 9.29 8.89 -13.15
C THR A 249 9.62 8.24 -14.51
N GLU A 250 10.52 8.86 -15.28
CA GLU A 250 10.96 8.37 -16.60
C GLU A 250 11.55 6.95 -16.54
N ASP A 251 12.04 6.52 -15.36
CA ASP A 251 12.58 5.18 -15.10
C ASP A 251 11.49 4.13 -14.75
N GLY A 252 10.21 4.50 -14.75
CA GLY A 252 9.09 3.61 -14.43
C GLY A 252 8.89 3.35 -12.94
N GLU A 253 9.52 4.14 -12.07
CA GLU A 253 9.23 4.14 -10.64
C GLU A 253 7.98 4.97 -10.35
N VAL A 254 7.18 4.48 -9.40
CA VAL A 254 5.96 5.15 -8.98
C VAL A 254 6.30 6.00 -7.77
N VAL A 255 6.20 7.32 -7.94
CA VAL A 255 6.40 8.29 -6.86
C VAL A 255 5.02 8.80 -6.45
N TYR A 256 4.66 8.52 -5.20
CA TYR A 256 3.49 9.11 -4.56
C TYR A 256 3.91 10.48 -4.01
N GLN A 257 3.56 11.55 -4.73
CA GLN A 257 3.60 12.88 -4.16
C GLN A 257 2.28 13.06 -3.41
N ARG A 258 2.31 13.44 -2.13
CA ARG A 258 1.13 14.19 -1.66
C ARG A 258 0.98 15.38 -2.61
N SER A 259 -0.22 15.79 -3.00
CA SER A 259 -0.48 17.20 -3.27
C SER A 259 -0.17 17.89 -1.96
N ILE A 260 1.12 18.14 -1.83
CA ILE A 260 1.71 19.09 -0.95
C ILE A 260 1.02 20.38 -1.44
N ALA A 261 -0.09 20.75 -0.80
CA ALA A 261 -0.16 22.13 -0.35
C ALA A 261 1.17 22.30 0.37
N GLU A 262 2.12 22.96 -0.29
CA GLU A 262 3.44 23.29 0.18
C GLU A 262 3.45 23.49 1.68
N ALA A 263 3.68 22.40 2.41
CA ALA A 263 4.72 22.40 3.42
C ALA A 263 6.04 22.45 2.64
N GLU A 264 6.24 23.54 1.88
CA GLU A 264 7.46 24.29 2.08
C GLU A 264 7.60 24.30 3.62
N GLU A 265 8.74 23.85 4.14
CA GLU A 265 9.25 24.65 5.23
C GLU A 265 9.20 26.07 4.68
N GLU A 266 8.13 26.84 4.99
CA GLU A 266 8.25 28.27 5.01
C GLU A 266 9.36 28.48 6.05
N GLU A 267 10.62 28.43 5.61
CA GLU A 267 11.51 29.53 5.92
C GLU A 267 10.62 30.74 5.71
N GLU A 268 10.04 31.29 6.78
CA GLU A 268 9.13 32.43 6.77
C GLU A 268 9.59 33.34 5.63
N LYS A 269 8.88 33.28 4.48
CA LYS A 269 9.42 33.78 3.22
C LYS A 269 9.67 35.24 3.46
N ASN A 270 10.94 35.61 3.63
CA ASN A 270 11.28 36.89 4.23
C ASN A 270 10.61 37.98 3.38
N PRO A 271 9.61 38.71 3.92
CA PRO A 271 8.78 39.59 3.11
C PRO A 271 9.61 40.72 2.48
N TYR A 272 10.79 40.98 3.04
CA TYR A 272 11.78 41.95 2.56
C TYR A 272 12.77 41.39 1.53
N GLY A 273 12.80 40.08 1.28
CA GLY A 273 13.74 39.43 0.36
C GLY A 273 13.68 39.97 -1.09
N PRO A 274 12.49 40.11 -1.70
CA PRO A 274 12.35 40.65 -3.05
C PRO A 274 12.85 42.09 -3.19
N ILE A 275 12.49 42.97 -2.24
CA ILE A 275 12.90 44.39 -2.26
C ILE A 275 14.40 44.54 -2.00
N ILE A 276 15.00 43.74 -1.11
CA ILE A 276 16.45 43.71 -0.88
C ILE A 276 17.19 43.30 -2.16
N ARG A 277 16.67 42.34 -2.92
CA ARG A 277 17.26 41.92 -4.20
C ARG A 277 17.19 43.03 -5.25
N GLU A 278 16.06 43.72 -5.36
CA GLU A 278 15.90 44.84 -6.29
C GLU A 278 16.83 46.02 -5.92
N MET A 279 16.95 46.33 -4.63
CA MET A 279 17.87 47.35 -4.12
C MET A 279 19.35 47.02 -4.39
N ASN A 280 19.76 45.75 -4.19
CA ASN A 280 21.11 45.30 -4.49
C ASN A 280 21.43 45.38 -5.99
N ASN A 281 20.48 44.99 -6.84
CA ASN A 281 20.61 45.12 -8.29
C ASN A 281 20.73 46.59 -8.70
N PHE A 282 19.87 47.47 -8.16
CA PHE A 282 19.96 48.92 -8.38
C PHE A 282 21.31 49.47 -7.95
N GLN A 283 21.83 49.09 -6.78
CA GLN A 283 23.14 49.54 -6.31
C GLN A 283 24.26 49.08 -7.26
N SER A 284 24.15 47.88 -7.82
CA SER A 284 25.12 47.37 -8.81
C SER A 284 25.06 48.14 -10.14
N GLU A 285 23.86 48.49 -10.62
CA GLU A 285 23.64 49.28 -11.83
C GLU A 285 24.10 50.73 -11.64
N PHE A 286 23.85 51.30 -10.46
CA PHE A 286 24.28 52.63 -10.06
C PHE A 286 25.80 52.74 -10.04
N LYS A 287 26.49 51.77 -9.42
CA LYS A 287 27.97 51.70 -9.41
C LYS A 287 28.57 51.58 -10.82
N LYS A 288 27.84 50.99 -11.77
CA LYS A 288 28.27 50.88 -13.17
C LYS A 288 28.01 52.15 -13.99
N GLY A 289 27.50 53.22 -13.37
CA GLY A 289 27.24 54.51 -14.02
C GLY A 289 26.11 54.47 -15.05
N LYS A 290 25.26 53.44 -15.03
CA LYS A 290 24.23 53.20 -16.06
C LYS A 290 22.91 53.96 -15.83
N LEU A 291 22.79 54.69 -14.74
CA LEU A 291 21.53 55.28 -14.28
C LEU A 291 21.62 56.80 -14.25
N ASN A 292 20.63 57.46 -14.84
CA ASN A 292 20.49 58.91 -14.79
C ASN A 292 19.79 59.36 -13.49
N ARG A 293 19.91 60.65 -13.14
CA ARG A 293 19.36 61.23 -11.90
C ARG A 293 17.86 61.01 -11.75
N LEU A 294 17.08 61.16 -12.81
CA LEU A 294 15.62 61.02 -12.79
C LEU A 294 15.20 59.59 -12.46
N THR A 295 15.82 58.60 -13.11
CA THR A 295 15.57 57.18 -12.85
C THR A 295 15.99 56.77 -11.44
N CYS A 296 17.05 57.37 -10.89
CA CYS A 296 17.46 57.14 -9.50
C CYS A 296 16.41 57.63 -8.50
N VAL A 297 15.89 58.85 -8.68
CA VAL A 297 14.87 59.43 -7.79
C VAL A 297 13.56 58.64 -7.87
N GLN A 298 13.13 58.23 -9.07
CA GLN A 298 11.93 57.41 -9.25
C GLN A 298 12.04 56.04 -8.59
N LYS A 299 13.17 55.33 -8.76
CA LYS A 299 13.39 54.03 -8.11
C LYS A 299 13.49 54.16 -6.58
N LEU A 300 14.12 55.22 -6.06
CA LEU A 300 14.14 55.50 -4.61
C LEU A 300 12.74 55.73 -4.04
N GLY A 301 11.90 56.51 -4.73
CA GLY A 301 10.50 56.72 -4.33
C GLY A 301 9.69 55.42 -4.31
N LYS A 302 9.89 54.55 -5.30
CA LYS A 302 9.28 53.21 -5.34
C LYS A 302 9.73 52.35 -4.14
N PHE A 303 11.03 52.26 -3.89
CA PHE A 303 11.58 51.49 -2.77
C PHE A 303 11.06 51.95 -1.41
N ARG A 304 10.94 53.25 -1.20
CA ARG A 304 10.39 53.79 0.05
C ARG A 304 8.93 53.42 0.25
N SER A 305 8.10 53.59 -0.77
CA SER A 305 6.67 53.25 -0.72
C SER A 305 6.44 51.75 -0.47
N GLU A 306 7.22 50.91 -1.15
CA GLU A 306 7.13 49.46 -1.02
C GLU A 306 7.64 48.97 0.34
N LEU A 307 8.70 49.58 0.88
CA LEU A 307 9.20 49.29 2.23
C LEU A 307 8.21 49.73 3.31
N ASP A 308 7.65 50.94 3.21
CA ASP A 308 6.64 51.44 4.15
C ASP A 308 5.40 50.51 4.18
N LEU A 309 4.97 50.02 3.01
CA LEU A 309 3.87 49.06 2.89
C LEU A 309 4.22 47.71 3.54
N LEU A 310 5.43 47.19 3.33
CA LEU A 310 5.87 45.93 3.94
C LEU A 310 6.00 46.05 5.47
N VAL A 311 6.55 47.15 5.96
CA VAL A 311 6.65 47.45 7.40
C VAL A 311 5.28 47.59 8.06
N SER A 312 4.27 48.08 7.34
CA SER A 312 2.91 48.17 7.88
C SER A 312 2.17 46.81 8.00
N LYS A 313 2.63 45.79 7.27
CA LYS A 313 1.95 44.48 7.16
C LYS A 313 2.68 43.35 7.87
N TYR A 314 4.00 43.44 8.02
CA TYR A 314 4.84 42.37 8.53
C TYR A 314 5.78 42.88 9.63
N ASP A 315 5.77 42.22 10.78
CA ASP A 315 6.65 42.51 11.93
C ASP A 315 7.83 41.52 12.06
N TYR A 316 7.95 40.54 11.15
CA TYR A 316 9.01 39.53 11.10
C TYR A 316 9.84 39.61 9.80
N GLY A 317 11.05 39.04 9.78
CA GLY A 317 11.97 39.05 8.62
C GLY A 317 13.06 40.14 8.67
N SER A 318 13.71 40.42 7.53
CA SER A 318 14.90 41.31 7.44
C SER A 318 14.57 42.80 7.28
N LYS A 319 13.61 43.31 8.06
CA LYS A 319 13.23 44.74 8.07
C LYS A 319 14.43 45.67 8.24
N ASN A 320 15.24 45.41 9.27
CA ASN A 320 16.41 46.21 9.61
C ASN A 320 17.46 46.25 8.49
N ASP A 321 17.61 45.16 7.74
CA ASP A 321 18.58 45.10 6.64
C ASP A 321 18.07 45.86 5.41
N ALA A 322 16.77 45.79 5.12
CA ALA A 322 16.14 46.56 4.06
C ALA A 322 16.19 48.07 4.32
N GLU A 323 15.90 48.52 5.56
CA GLU A 323 16.01 49.94 5.96
C GLU A 323 17.45 50.45 5.86
N LYS A 324 18.44 49.68 6.35
CA LYS A 324 19.85 50.03 6.24
C LYS A 324 20.32 50.11 4.79
N LEU A 325 19.86 49.19 3.94
CA LEU A 325 20.22 49.16 2.53
C LEU A 325 19.62 50.36 1.77
N LEU A 326 18.35 50.70 2.03
CA LEU A 326 17.70 51.87 1.46
C LEU A 326 18.45 53.15 1.83
N HIS A 327 18.74 53.37 3.11
CA HIS A 327 19.50 54.55 3.56
C HIS A 327 20.89 54.64 2.94
N LYS A 328 21.57 53.50 2.76
CA LYS A 328 22.87 53.46 2.08
C LYS A 328 22.75 53.87 0.60
N ILE A 329 21.69 53.45 -0.07
CA ILE A 329 21.44 53.81 -1.47
C ILE A 329 21.07 55.30 -1.59
N GLU A 330 20.17 55.80 -0.73
CA GLU A 330 19.78 57.23 -0.68
C GLU A 330 21.02 58.12 -0.51
N ARG A 331 21.87 57.79 0.47
CA ARG A 331 23.11 58.53 0.73
C ARG A 331 24.05 58.52 -0.47
N ASN A 332 24.25 57.37 -1.11
CA ASN A 332 25.12 57.25 -2.28
C ASN A 332 24.60 58.06 -3.48
N VAL A 333 23.30 58.03 -3.72
CA VAL A 333 22.64 58.80 -4.79
C VAL A 333 22.73 60.30 -4.50
N GLU A 334 22.50 60.72 -3.26
CA GLU A 334 22.60 62.13 -2.85
C GLU A 334 24.03 62.67 -3.00
N PHE A 335 25.06 61.90 -2.62
CA PHE A 335 26.46 62.31 -2.77
C PHE A 335 26.96 62.34 -4.22
N SER A 336 26.38 61.54 -5.11
CA SER A 336 26.84 61.45 -6.50
C SER A 336 26.19 62.48 -7.44
N PHE A 337 25.09 63.11 -7.01
CA PHE A 337 24.37 64.14 -7.77
C PHE A 337 24.31 65.51 -7.07
N LYS A 338 24.99 65.66 -5.93
CA LYS A 338 25.44 66.95 -5.39
C LYS A 338 26.71 67.36 -6.12
#